data_AF-A0A919J6P9-F1
#
_entry.id   AF-A0A919J6P9-F1
#
_cell.length_a   1.000
_cell.length_b   1.000
_cell.length_c   1.000
_cell.angle_alpha   90.00
_cell.angle_beta   90.00
_cell.angle_gamma   90.00
#
_symmetry.space_group_name_H-M   'P 1'
#
loop_
_entity.id
_entity.type
_entity.pdbx_description
1 polymer ?
#
loop_
_entity_poly.entity_id
_entity_poly.type
_entity_poly.pdbx_seq_one_letter_code
_entity_poly.pdbx_strand_id
1 'polypeptide(L)'
;MTETKSERRPRRDASGRLATIGDLLGTALAGLVIGVVLLLAFEAILALVRAGDFGDTSGWLALALPLWLFVEEFRAARPSGPNRVVVAVLAAGFGVATGLSFASLAAPLFPVLISGIAGAAGFTLVYCLIWFYGLRWLSHRAG
;
A
#
# COMPACT_ATOMS: atom_id res chain seq x y z
N MET A 1 -20.10 -23.98 -24.84
CA MET A 1 -20.25 -23.24 -23.56
C MET A 1 -19.13 -22.23 -23.50
N THR A 2 -19.46 -20.96 -23.72
CA THR A 2 -18.52 -19.83 -23.67
C THR A 2 -18.34 -19.45 -22.20
N GLU A 3 -17.17 -19.77 -21.63
CA GLU A 3 -16.78 -19.21 -20.34
C GLU A 3 -16.64 -17.69 -20.49
N THR A 4 -17.61 -16.94 -19.98
CA THR A 4 -17.43 -15.54 -19.62
C THR A 4 -16.49 -15.49 -18.41
N LYS A 5 -15.19 -15.55 -18.69
CA LYS A 5 -14.14 -15.29 -17.71
C LYS A 5 -14.38 -13.88 -17.15
N SER A 6 -14.91 -13.84 -15.93
CA SER A 6 -15.18 -12.60 -15.19
C SER A 6 -13.90 -11.76 -15.12
N GLU A 7 -13.81 -10.73 -15.96
CA GLU A 7 -12.65 -9.82 -16.06
C GLU A 7 -12.53 -8.86 -14.87
N ARG A 8 -13.41 -8.98 -13.86
CA ARG A 8 -13.60 -7.93 -12.85
C ARG A 8 -12.82 -8.11 -11.55
N ARG A 9 -12.07 -9.21 -11.39
CA ARG A 9 -11.33 -9.51 -10.15
C ARG A 9 -9.82 -9.60 -10.42
N PRO A 10 -8.96 -8.98 -9.59
CA PRO A 10 -7.51 -9.11 -9.72
C PRO A 10 -7.09 -10.58 -9.80
N ARG A 11 -6.22 -10.91 -10.75
CA ARG A 11 -5.82 -12.31 -10.96
C ARG A 11 -4.96 -12.75 -9.78
N ARG A 12 -5.33 -13.87 -9.14
CA ARG A 12 -4.56 -14.49 -8.06
C ARG A 12 -3.86 -15.76 -8.53
N ASP A 13 -2.66 -16.01 -8.04
CA ASP A 13 -1.92 -17.25 -8.28
C ASP A 13 -2.46 -18.40 -7.42
N ALA A 14 -1.94 -19.62 -7.64
CA ALA A 14 -2.36 -20.82 -6.90
C ALA A 14 -2.11 -20.73 -5.38
N SER A 15 -1.25 -19.82 -4.94
CA SER A 15 -0.98 -19.51 -3.52
C SER A 15 -1.86 -18.38 -2.97
N GLY A 16 -2.74 -17.80 -3.79
CA GLY A 16 -3.65 -16.73 -3.41
C GLY A 16 -3.04 -15.32 -3.49
N ARG A 17 -1.81 -15.17 -4.01
CA ARG A 17 -1.13 -13.89 -4.20
C ARG A 17 -1.54 -13.22 -5.49
N LEU A 18 -1.39 -11.91 -5.60
CA LEU A 18 -1.66 -11.21 -6.86
C LEU A 18 -0.65 -11.58 -7.96
N ALA A 19 -1.19 -12.04 -9.10
CA ALA A 19 -0.43 -12.68 -10.17
C ALA A 19 0.48 -11.69 -10.93
N THR A 20 0.01 -10.44 -11.10
CA THR A 20 0.73 -9.40 -11.83
C THR A 20 1.07 -8.20 -10.96
N ILE A 21 2.07 -7.43 -11.38
CA ILE A 21 2.45 -6.20 -10.69
C ILE A 21 1.36 -5.15 -10.80
N GLY A 22 0.66 -5.12 -11.93
CA GLY A 22 -0.49 -4.25 -12.15
C GLY A 22 -1.64 -4.59 -11.21
N ASP A 23 -1.89 -5.87 -10.92
CA ASP A 23 -2.91 -6.27 -9.95
C ASP A 23 -2.54 -5.84 -8.53
N LEU A 24 -1.28 -6.06 -8.11
CA LEU A 24 -0.78 -5.66 -6.79
C LEU A 24 -0.84 -4.14 -6.62
N LEU A 25 -0.27 -3.42 -7.58
CA LEU A 25 -0.20 -1.98 -7.53
C LEU A 25 -1.58 -1.34 -7.66
N GLY A 26 -2.41 -1.84 -8.58
CA GLY A 26 -3.78 -1.36 -8.76
C GLY A 26 -4.64 -1.58 -7.53
N THR A 27 -4.56 -2.75 -6.89
CA THR A 27 -5.32 -3.02 -5.66
C THR A 27 -4.80 -2.20 -4.48
N ALA A 28 -3.48 -2.05 -4.34
CA ALA A 28 -2.88 -1.24 -3.28
C ALA A 28 -3.20 0.25 -3.44
N LEU A 29 -3.09 0.79 -4.66
CA LEU A 29 -3.44 2.18 -4.96
C LEU A 29 -4.94 2.43 -4.83
N ALA A 30 -5.80 1.49 -5.23
CA ALA A 30 -7.24 1.60 -4.98
C ALA A 30 -7.52 1.64 -3.46
N GLY A 31 -6.87 0.79 -2.68
CA GLY A 31 -6.93 0.83 -1.21
C GLY A 31 -6.47 2.17 -0.64
N LEU A 32 -5.36 2.73 -1.16
CA LEU A 32 -4.86 4.04 -0.76
C LEU A 32 -5.86 5.15 -1.09
N VAL A 33 -6.42 5.18 -2.30
CA VAL A 33 -7.41 6.18 -2.72
C VAL A 33 -8.66 6.09 -1.85
N ILE A 34 -9.16 4.89 -1.56
CA ILE A 34 -10.29 4.71 -0.64
C ILE A 34 -9.91 5.21 0.76
N GLY A 35 -8.71 4.90 1.24
CA GLY A 35 -8.19 5.39 2.52
C GLY A 35 -8.15 6.92 2.59
N VAL A 36 -7.69 7.58 1.52
CA VAL A 36 -7.69 9.04 1.39
C VAL A 36 -9.11 9.59 1.41
N VAL A 37 -10.03 9.02 0.65
CA VAL A 37 -11.44 9.47 0.62
C VAL A 37 -12.09 9.36 2.00
N LEU A 38 -11.88 8.23 2.68
CA LEU A 38 -12.40 8.03 4.04
C LEU A 38 -11.80 9.01 5.03
N LEU A 39 -10.49 9.28 4.93
CA LEU A 39 -9.79 10.23 5.79
C LEU A 39 -10.29 11.67 5.56
N LEU A 40 -10.47 12.08 4.31
CA LEU A 40 -11.03 13.39 3.96
C LEU A 40 -12.47 13.54 4.45
N ALA A 41 -13.30 12.50 4.31
CA ALA A 41 -14.65 12.50 4.84
C ALA A 41 -14.67 12.61 6.37
N PHE A 42 -13.77 11.89 7.04
CA PHE A 42 -13.60 11.95 8.49
C PHE A 42 -13.21 13.36 8.96
N GLU A 43 -12.20 13.97 8.34
CA GLU A 43 -11.80 15.33 8.67
C GLU A 43 -12.90 16.36 8.38
N ALA A 44 -13.62 16.22 7.27
CA ALA A 44 -14.74 17.10 6.95
C ALA A 44 -15.80 17.04 8.05
N ILE A 45 -16.11 15.86 8.57
CA ILE A 45 -17.06 15.69 9.68
C ILE A 45 -16.53 16.37 10.95
N LEU A 46 -15.26 16.17 11.31
CA LEU A 46 -14.65 16.80 12.50
C LEU A 46 -14.66 18.34 12.42
N ALA A 47 -14.33 18.88 11.25
CA ALA A 47 -14.36 20.31 11.00
C ALA A 47 -15.79 20.88 11.10
N LEU A 48 -16.80 20.16 10.57
CA LEU A 48 -18.20 20.57 10.65
C LEU A 48 -18.72 20.63 12.09
N VAL A 49 -18.29 19.72 12.96
CA VAL A 49 -18.67 19.73 14.39
C VAL A 49 -17.74 20.61 15.24
N ARG A 50 -16.79 21.33 14.63
CA ARG A 50 -15.77 22.16 15.30
C ARG A 50 -14.94 21.40 16.34
N ALA A 51 -14.73 20.10 16.11
CA ALA A 51 -13.89 19.25 16.96
C ALA A 51 -12.41 19.22 16.54
N GLY A 52 -12.08 19.84 15.40
CA GLY A 52 -10.70 19.99 14.91
C GLY A 52 -10.64 20.84 13.65
N ASP A 53 -9.43 21.22 13.26
CA ASP A 53 -9.14 21.94 12.03
C ASP A 53 -8.85 20.97 10.87
N PHE A 54 -9.29 21.33 9.67
CA PHE A 54 -9.07 20.51 8.48
C PHE A 54 -7.60 20.59 8.03
N GLY A 55 -6.96 19.44 7.82
CA GLY A 55 -5.59 19.29 7.35
C GLY A 55 -4.58 18.93 8.43
N ASP A 56 -5.00 18.84 9.69
CA ASP A 56 -4.12 18.62 10.84
C ASP A 56 -3.90 17.12 11.13
N THR A 57 -4.78 16.25 10.64
CA THR A 57 -4.62 14.79 10.77
C THR A 57 -3.49 14.27 9.89
N SER A 58 -2.72 13.29 10.41
CA SER A 58 -1.67 12.62 9.66
C SER A 58 -2.22 11.85 8.45
N GLY A 59 -1.79 12.24 7.25
CA GLY A 59 -2.13 11.54 6.01
C GLY A 59 -1.63 10.09 5.91
N TRP A 60 -0.71 9.68 6.79
CA TRP A 60 -0.27 8.28 6.90
C TRP A 60 -1.40 7.31 7.25
N LEU A 61 -2.50 7.80 7.84
CA LEU A 61 -3.68 6.98 8.13
C LEU A 61 -4.31 6.37 6.88
N ALA A 62 -4.11 6.96 5.71
CA ALA A 62 -4.56 6.39 4.43
C ALA A 62 -3.92 5.02 4.12
N LEU A 63 -2.83 4.63 4.80
CA LEU A 63 -2.21 3.32 4.65
C LEU A 63 -2.97 2.16 5.27
N ALA A 64 -4.03 2.40 6.04
CA ALA A 64 -4.76 1.33 6.72
C ALA A 64 -5.19 0.20 5.77
N LEU A 65 -5.73 0.55 4.60
CA LEU A 65 -6.16 -0.43 3.58
C LEU A 65 -4.97 -1.08 2.85
N PRO A 66 -3.97 -0.34 2.33
CA PRO A 66 -2.75 -0.94 1.79
C PRO A 66 -2.05 -1.90 2.75
N LEU A 67 -1.91 -1.54 4.03
CA LEU A 67 -1.28 -2.38 5.05
C LEU A 67 -2.02 -3.70 5.24
N TRP A 68 -3.35 -3.65 5.28
CA TRP A 68 -4.15 -4.86 5.39
C TRP A 68 -3.93 -5.79 4.18
N LEU A 69 -3.92 -5.24 2.96
CA LEU A 69 -3.58 -5.98 1.74
C LEU A 69 -2.19 -6.61 1.82
N PHE A 70 -1.19 -5.87 2.30
CA PHE A 70 0.18 -6.37 2.44
C PHE A 70 0.30 -7.51 3.45
N VAL A 71 -0.48 -7.45 4.54
CA VAL A 71 -0.58 -8.56 5.50
C VAL A 71 -1.26 -9.78 4.88
N GLU A 72 -2.26 -9.60 4.02
CA GLU A 72 -2.86 -10.70 3.24
C GLU A 72 -1.84 -11.34 2.30
N GLU A 73 -1.10 -10.54 1.54
CA GLU A 73 -0.05 -11.02 0.63
C GLU A 73 1.07 -11.74 1.38
N PHE A 74 1.48 -11.22 2.55
CA PHE A 74 2.47 -11.86 3.40
C PHE A 74 1.98 -13.22 3.93
N ARG A 75 0.70 -13.31 4.32
CA ARG A 75 0.05 -14.56 4.71
C ARG A 75 -0.05 -15.53 3.54
N ALA A 76 -0.37 -15.07 2.34
CA ALA A 76 -0.44 -15.89 1.12
C ALA A 76 0.94 -16.42 0.70
N ALA A 77 2.00 -15.65 0.93
CA ALA A 77 3.39 -16.05 0.62
C ALA A 77 4.01 -17.08 1.58
N ARG A 78 3.23 -17.85 2.37
CA ARG A 78 3.78 -18.93 3.25
C ARG A 78 4.71 -19.89 2.51
N PRO A 79 4.43 -20.33 1.27
CA PRO A 79 5.29 -21.28 0.57
C PRO A 79 6.70 -20.75 0.30
N SER A 80 6.92 -19.42 0.30
CA SER A 80 8.23 -18.81 0.08
C SER A 80 9.17 -18.87 1.29
N GLY A 81 8.74 -19.47 2.40
CA GLY A 81 9.61 -19.72 3.56
C GLY A 81 10.17 -18.44 4.19
N PRO A 82 11.45 -18.45 4.66
CA PRO A 82 12.08 -17.29 5.31
C PRO A 82 12.25 -16.07 4.38
N ASN A 83 12.34 -16.29 3.06
CA ASN A 83 12.58 -15.22 2.08
C ASN A 83 11.50 -14.13 2.14
N ARG A 84 10.25 -14.48 2.46
CA ARG A 84 9.16 -13.51 2.60
C ARG A 84 9.39 -12.52 3.75
N VAL A 85 10.04 -12.94 4.83
CA VAL A 85 10.32 -12.08 5.98
C VAL A 85 11.39 -11.06 5.60
N VAL A 86 12.46 -11.52 4.96
CA VAL A 86 13.54 -10.66 4.47
C VAL A 86 12.99 -9.61 3.50
N VAL A 87 12.19 -10.04 2.51
CA VAL A 87 11.60 -9.12 1.53
C VAL A 87 10.60 -8.17 2.17
N ALA A 88 9.76 -8.64 3.11
CA ALA A 88 8.83 -7.78 3.84
C ALA A 88 9.57 -6.68 4.63
N VAL A 89 10.64 -7.05 5.34
CA VAL A 89 11.44 -6.11 6.14
C VAL A 89 12.12 -5.08 5.24
N LEU A 90 12.72 -5.51 4.13
CA LEU A 90 13.33 -4.60 3.16
C LEU A 90 12.28 -3.69 2.53
N ALA A 91 11.15 -4.23 2.09
CA ALA A 91 10.06 -3.47 1.50
C ALA A 91 9.51 -2.42 2.47
N ALA A 92 9.31 -2.79 3.74
CA ALA A 92 8.86 -1.88 4.79
C ALA A 92 9.91 -0.80 5.09
N GLY A 93 11.18 -1.18 5.25
CA GLY A 93 12.27 -0.25 5.56
C GLY A 93 12.46 0.80 4.46
N PHE A 94 12.62 0.37 3.20
CA PHE A 94 12.75 1.27 2.07
C PHE A 94 11.46 2.05 1.78
N GLY A 95 10.30 1.43 1.98
CA GLY A 95 9.01 2.09 1.89
C GLY A 95 8.89 3.24 2.88
N VAL A 96 9.23 3.03 4.16
CA VAL A 96 9.18 4.06 5.20
C VAL A 96 10.18 5.18 4.88
N ALA A 97 11.42 4.83 4.53
CA ALA A 97 12.43 5.83 4.18
C ALA A 97 12.00 6.70 2.99
N THR A 98 11.42 6.08 1.96
CA THR A 98 10.92 6.79 0.79
C THR A 98 9.71 7.65 1.13
N GLY A 99 8.74 7.10 1.88
CA GLY A 99 7.55 7.84 2.30
C GLY A 99 7.89 9.03 3.19
N LEU A 100 8.82 8.88 4.14
CA LEU A 100 9.31 10.00 4.95
C LEU A 100 10.01 11.06 4.10
N SER A 101 10.75 10.65 3.06
CA SER A 101 11.38 11.58 2.13
C SER A 101 10.33 12.41 1.37
N PHE A 102 9.30 11.77 0.82
CA PHE A 102 8.19 12.47 0.14
C PHE A 102 7.41 13.39 1.09
N ALA A 103 7.10 12.92 2.30
CA ALA A 103 6.42 13.72 3.30
C ALA A 103 7.25 14.95 3.69
N SER A 104 8.55 14.78 3.90
CA SER A 104 9.46 15.88 4.26
C SER A 104 9.62 16.91 3.15
N LEU A 105 9.62 16.48 1.88
CA LEU A 105 9.66 17.38 0.73
C LEU A 105 8.34 18.15 0.55
N ALA A 106 7.21 17.56 0.90
CA ALA A 106 5.89 18.18 0.81
C ALA A 106 5.55 19.10 2.00
N ALA A 107 6.12 18.83 3.19
CA ALA A 107 5.81 19.54 4.43
C ALA A 107 5.94 21.07 4.39
N PRO A 108 6.92 21.68 3.66
CA PRO A 108 7.03 23.15 3.59
C PRO A 108 5.92 23.80 2.76
N LEU A 109 5.26 23.05 1.89
CA LEU A 109 4.32 23.56 0.89
C LEU A 109 2.86 23.22 1.21
N PHE A 110 2.64 22.15 1.98
CA PHE A 110 1.32 21.58 2.18
C PHE A 110 1.05 21.23 3.65
N PRO A 111 -0.24 21.21 4.07
CA PRO A 111 -0.64 20.73 5.40
C PRO A 111 -0.17 19.31 5.71
N VAL A 112 -0.20 18.95 7.00
CA VAL A 112 0.20 17.63 7.53
C VAL A 112 -0.54 16.49 6.84
N LEU A 113 -1.82 16.67 6.54
CA LEU A 113 -2.62 15.71 5.79
C LEU A 113 -2.03 15.41 4.41
N ILE A 114 -1.81 16.44 3.58
CA ILE A 114 -1.37 16.26 2.19
C ILE A 114 0.07 15.74 2.14
N SER A 115 0.95 16.26 3.00
CA SER A 115 2.32 15.76 3.10
C SER A 115 2.36 14.30 3.55
N GLY A 116 1.49 13.90 4.49
CA GLY A 116 1.32 12.50 4.90
C GLY A 116 0.78 11.60 3.78
N ILE A 117 -0.17 12.07 2.97
CA ILE A 117 -0.70 11.32 1.81
C ILE A 117 0.40 11.09 0.77
N ALA A 118 1.22 12.11 0.50
CA ALA A 118 2.38 11.97 -0.40
C ALA A 118 3.36 10.90 0.13
N GLY A 119 3.62 10.90 1.44
CA GLY A 119 4.44 9.87 2.08
C GLY A 119 3.82 8.47 1.98
N ALA A 120 2.52 8.33 2.22
CA ALA A 120 1.78 7.08 2.09
C ALA A 120 1.81 6.53 0.66
N ALA A 121 1.69 7.41 -0.34
CA ALA A 121 1.83 7.03 -1.75
C ALA A 121 3.23 6.50 -2.07
N GLY A 122 4.27 7.23 -1.64
CA GLY A 122 5.67 6.81 -1.79
C GLY A 122 5.97 5.46 -1.14
N PHE A 123 5.50 5.27 0.11
CA PHE A 123 5.59 3.99 0.82
C PHE A 123 4.93 2.86 0.03
N THR A 124 3.68 3.05 -0.40
CA THR A 124 2.88 2.03 -1.08
C THR A 124 3.55 1.58 -2.37
N LEU A 125 4.04 2.53 -3.18
CA LEU A 125 4.72 2.24 -4.45
C LEU A 125 5.98 1.41 -4.21
N VAL A 126 6.87 1.88 -3.34
CA VAL A 126 8.15 1.20 -3.07
C VAL A 126 7.94 -0.16 -2.45
N TYR A 127 7.00 -0.28 -1.51
CA TYR A 127 6.65 -1.56 -0.92
C TYR A 127 6.20 -2.56 -1.99
N CYS A 128 5.26 -2.17 -2.87
CA CYS A 128 4.77 -3.04 -3.95
C CYS A 128 5.88 -3.50 -4.88
N LEU A 129 6.78 -2.60 -5.29
CA LEU A 129 7.90 -2.92 -6.17
C LEU A 129 8.86 -3.92 -5.51
N ILE A 130 9.33 -3.62 -4.30
CA ILE A 130 10.29 -4.48 -3.60
C ILE A 130 9.67 -5.83 -3.26
N TRP A 131 8.42 -5.86 -2.82
CA TRP A 131 7.70 -7.10 -2.52
C TRP A 131 7.58 -8.00 -3.75
N PHE A 132 7.10 -7.44 -4.86
CA PHE A 132 6.81 -8.20 -6.07
C PHE A 132 8.07 -8.76 -6.73
N TYR A 133 9.11 -7.94 -6.87
CA TYR A 133 10.37 -8.34 -7.50
C TYR A 133 11.25 -9.14 -6.55
N GLY A 134 11.34 -8.74 -5.28
CA GLY A 134 12.19 -9.39 -4.28
C GLY A 134 11.79 -10.84 -4.02
N LEU A 135 10.48 -11.11 -3.88
CA LEU A 135 10.00 -12.47 -3.68
C LEU A 135 10.31 -13.38 -4.87
N ARG A 136 10.08 -12.91 -6.10
CA ARG A 136 10.36 -13.69 -7.32
C ARG A 136 11.84 -13.97 -7.48
N TRP A 137 12.67 -12.96 -7.23
CA TRP A 137 14.12 -13.07 -7.36
C TRP A 137 14.70 -14.06 -6.34
N LEU A 138 14.30 -13.98 -5.07
CA LEU A 138 14.76 -14.92 -4.04
C LEU A 138 14.20 -16.33 -4.25
N SER A 139 12.94 -16.47 -4.68
CA SER A 139 12.38 -17.80 -4.96
C SER A 139 13.09 -18.51 -6.11
N HIS A 140 13.65 -17.77 -7.07
CA HIS A 140 14.37 -18.35 -8.20
C HIS A 140 15.80 -18.77 -7.86
N ARG A 141 16.38 -18.23 -6.78
CA ARG A 141 17.73 -18.59 -6.32
C ARG A 141 17.76 -19.69 -5.25
N ALA A 142 16.63 -19.94 -4.60
CA ALA A 142 16.51 -20.88 -3.49
C ALA A 142 15.89 -22.24 -3.87
N GLY A 143 15.54 -22.44 -5.15
CA GLY A 143 15.06 -23.71 -5.72
C GLY A 143 16.01 -24.21 -6.79
#